data_AF-A0AAW1DFK1-F1
#
_entry.id   AF-A0AAW1DFK1-F1
#
_cell.length_a   1.000
_cell.length_b   1.000
_cell.length_c   1.000
_cell.angle_alpha   90.00
_cell.angle_beta   90.00
_cell.angle_gamma   90.00
#
_symmetry.space_group_name_H-M   'P 1'
#
loop_
_entity.id
_entity.type
_entity.pdbx_description
1 polymer ?
#
loop_
_entity_poly.entity_id
_entity_poly.type
_entity_poly.pdbx_seq_one_letter_code
_entity_poly.pdbx_strand_id
1 'polypeptide(L)'
;MGDSGKSGGLTRPMKYPYTLGAKIGQFPYKFMMNSVWPFKYYLIAIGVCLPVFYKIGKQSHHPNNVRNWEKIRKELFTPGHH
;
A
#
# COMPACT_ATOMS: atom_id res chain seq x y z
N MET A 1 -51.48 -1.94 10.06
CA MET A 1 -50.81 -0.71 10.54
C MET A 1 -49.42 -1.11 11.02
N GLY A 2 -48.31 -0.92 10.30
CA GLY A 2 -47.80 0.38 9.80
C GLY A 2 -47.40 1.20 11.02
N ASP A 3 -46.13 1.35 11.43
CA ASP A 3 -44.95 1.67 10.63
C ASP A 3 -43.68 1.26 11.43
N SER A 4 -42.82 0.40 10.87
CA SER A 4 -41.46 0.20 11.42
C SER A 4 -40.64 1.42 11.07
N GLY A 5 -40.68 2.41 11.97
CA GLY A 5 -39.95 3.66 11.85
C GLY A 5 -38.47 3.43 11.60
N LYS A 6 -38.08 3.44 10.33
CA LYS A 6 -36.70 3.70 9.90
C LYS A 6 -36.37 5.10 10.37
N SER A 7 -35.75 5.20 11.54
CA SER A 7 -35.02 6.40 11.95
C SER A 7 -33.77 6.50 11.09
N GLY A 8 -33.95 6.90 9.82
CA GLY A 8 -32.89 7.35 8.92
C GLY A 8 -32.29 8.69 9.35
N GLY A 9 -32.08 8.86 10.66
CA GLY A 9 -31.34 9.97 11.23
C GLY A 9 -29.86 9.65 11.15
N LEU A 10 -29.07 10.58 10.64
CA LEU A 10 -27.61 10.54 10.68
C LEU A 10 -27.15 10.29 12.13
N THR A 11 -26.91 9.03 12.48
CA THR A 11 -26.39 8.66 13.79
C THR A 11 -24.99 9.24 13.89
N ARG A 12 -24.76 10.10 14.89
CA ARG A 12 -23.46 10.72 15.08
C ARG A 12 -22.42 9.61 15.28
N PRO A 13 -21.30 9.62 14.53
CA PRO A 13 -20.26 8.63 14.72
C PRO A 13 -19.77 8.63 16.18
N MET A 14 -19.55 7.44 16.73
CA MET A 14 -19.09 7.24 18.11
C MET A 14 -17.78 7.98 18.35
N LYS A 15 -17.67 8.78 19.41
CA LYS A 15 -16.48 9.62 19.68
C LYS A 15 -15.17 8.83 19.75
N TYR A 16 -15.21 7.61 20.30
CA TYR A 16 -14.05 6.74 20.46
C TYR A 16 -14.36 5.34 19.90
N PRO A 17 -14.14 5.10 18.60
CA PRO A 17 -14.35 3.79 18.01
C PRO A 17 -13.32 2.78 18.55
N TYR A 18 -13.82 1.68 19.13
CA TYR A 18 -13.00 0.61 19.68
C TYR A 18 -12.66 -0.47 18.65
N THR A 19 -13.41 -0.54 17.55
CA THR A 19 -13.13 -1.47 16.45
C THR A 19 -12.32 -0.80 15.34
N LEU A 20 -11.45 -1.57 14.69
CA LEU A 20 -10.65 -1.08 13.55
C LEU A 20 -11.55 -0.58 12.41
N GLY A 21 -12.64 -1.30 12.12
CA GLY A 21 -13.60 -0.88 11.09
C GLY A 21 -14.25 0.47 11.40
N ALA A 22 -14.63 0.72 12.66
CA ALA A 22 -15.20 2.01 13.05
C ALA A 22 -14.16 3.14 13.01
N LYS A 23 -12.89 2.88 13.32
CA LYS A 23 -11.78 3.86 13.18
C LYS A 23 -11.58 4.26 11.71
N ILE A 24 -11.59 3.28 10.80
CA ILE A 24 -11.46 3.50 9.36
C ILE A 24 -12.68 4.29 8.85
N GLY A 25 -13.90 3.87 9.17
CA GLY A 25 -15.12 4.54 8.73
C GLY A 25 -15.26 5.99 9.22
N GLN A 26 -14.66 6.33 10.37
CA GLN A 26 -14.64 7.68 10.91
C GLN A 26 -13.48 8.56 10.39
N PHE A 27 -12.56 8.00 9.61
CA PHE A 27 -11.46 8.76 9.08
C PHE A 27 -11.97 9.82 8.08
N PRO A 28 -11.52 11.08 8.15
CA PRO A 28 -12.05 12.16 7.33
C PRO A 28 -11.47 12.14 5.90
N TYR A 29 -11.79 11.10 5.12
CA TYR A 29 -11.27 10.88 3.77
C TYR A 29 -11.45 12.09 2.84
N LYS A 30 -12.65 12.68 2.82
CA LYS A 30 -12.93 13.84 1.96
C LYS A 30 -12.06 15.04 2.31
N PHE A 31 -11.85 15.31 3.60
CA PHE A 31 -10.99 16.40 4.05
C PHE A 31 -9.52 16.14 3.67
N MET A 32 -9.04 14.91 3.87
CA MET A 32 -7.67 14.54 3.51
C MET A 32 -7.41 14.68 2.02
N MET A 33 -8.37 14.27 1.17
CA MET A 33 -8.22 14.48 -0.26
C MET A 33 -8.27 15.98 -0.61
N ASN A 34 -9.24 16.74 -0.10
CA ASN A 34 -9.43 18.12 -0.55
C ASN A 34 -8.40 19.12 0.01
N SER A 35 -8.06 19.01 1.29
CA SER A 35 -7.20 19.97 1.99
C SER A 35 -5.72 19.60 1.94
N VAL A 36 -5.40 18.31 1.89
CA VAL A 36 -4.02 17.80 2.02
C VAL A 36 -3.53 17.39 0.63
N TRP A 37 -2.96 18.37 -0.09
CA TRP A 37 -2.35 18.18 -1.41
C TRP A 37 -1.46 16.92 -1.53
N PRO A 38 -0.54 16.61 -0.58
CA PRO A 38 0.38 15.49 -0.74
C PRO A 38 -0.35 14.15 -0.57
N PHE A 39 -1.46 14.10 0.16
CA PHE A 39 -2.22 12.86 0.37
C PHE A 39 -2.79 12.34 -0.96
N LYS A 40 -3.30 13.22 -1.81
CA LYS A 40 -3.74 12.88 -3.17
C LYS A 40 -2.61 12.29 -4.01
N TYR A 41 -1.48 13.00 -4.09
CA TYR A 41 -0.35 12.56 -4.89
C TYR A 41 0.33 11.31 -4.35
N TYR A 42 0.31 11.09 -3.04
CA TYR A 42 0.85 9.89 -2.42
C TYR A 42 0.08 8.63 -2.85
N LEU A 43 -1.25 8.68 -2.88
CA LEU A 43 -2.07 7.57 -3.37
C LEU A 43 -1.81 7.27 -4.85
N ILE A 44 -1.70 8.32 -5.66
CA ILE A 44 -1.35 8.19 -7.09
C ILE A 44 0.05 7.61 -7.26
N ALA A 45 1.03 8.11 -6.50
CA ALA A 45 2.41 7.64 -6.52
C ALA A 45 2.49 6.16 -6.15
N ILE A 46 1.79 5.71 -5.11
CA ILE A 46 1.71 4.27 -4.77
C ILE A 46 1.13 3.47 -5.95
N GLY A 47 0.04 3.95 -6.54
CA GLY A 47 -0.60 3.28 -7.68
C GLY A 47 0.33 3.14 -8.90
N VAL A 48 1.17 4.13 -9.17
CA VAL A 48 2.14 4.12 -10.28
C VAL A 48 3.41 3.34 -9.91
N CYS A 49 3.92 3.50 -8.70
CA CYS A 49 5.14 2.84 -8.24
C CYS A 49 4.95 1.33 -8.11
N LEU A 50 3.82 0.84 -7.63
CA LEU A 50 3.57 -0.61 -7.46
C LEU A 50 3.84 -1.44 -8.73
N PRO A 51 3.24 -1.15 -9.91
CA PRO A 51 3.52 -1.91 -11.12
C PRO A 51 4.95 -1.71 -11.63
N VAL A 52 5.53 -0.51 -11.47
CA VAL A 52 6.92 -0.22 -11.86
C VAL A 52 7.89 -1.09 -11.06
N PHE A 53 7.79 -1.07 -9.73
CA PHE A 53 8.65 -1.86 -8.85
C PHE A 53 8.39 -3.36 -9.01
N TYR A 54 7.14 -3.79 -9.26
CA TYR A 54 6.85 -5.18 -9.57
C TYR A 54 7.59 -5.66 -10.83
N LYS A 55 7.57 -4.86 -11.90
CA LYS A 55 8.28 -5.18 -13.15
C LYS A 55 9.79 -5.25 -12.95
N ILE A 56 10.37 -4.26 -12.25
CA ILE A 56 11.80 -4.23 -11.92
C ILE A 56 12.16 -5.48 -11.10
N GLY A 57 11.41 -5.77 -10.03
CA GLY A 57 11.64 -6.93 -9.19
C GLY A 57 11.59 -8.23 -9.97
N LYS A 58 10.62 -8.39 -10.88
CA LYS A 58 10.53 -9.57 -11.76
C LYS A 58 11.75 -9.71 -12.68
N GLN A 59 12.28 -8.60 -13.21
CA GLN A 59 13.48 -8.61 -14.05
C GLN A 59 14.74 -8.94 -13.23
N SER A 60 14.88 -8.38 -12.02
CA SER A 60 16.00 -8.65 -11.13
C SER A 60 16.08 -10.13 -10.75
N HIS A 61 14.95 -10.81 -10.54
CA HIS A 61 14.90 -12.23 -10.18
C HIS A 61 14.80 -13.17 -11.39
N HIS A 62 15.04 -12.67 -12.61
CA HIS A 62 15.06 -13.52 -13.79
C HIS A 62 16.20 -14.57 -13.69
N PRO A 63 15.98 -15.86 -14.04
CA PRO A 63 16.95 -16.93 -13.81
C PRO A 63 18.32 -16.67 -14.43
N ASN A 64 18.39 -15.99 -15.57
CA ASN A 64 19.67 -15.61 -16.18
C ASN A 64 20.44 -14.60 -15.33
N ASN A 65 19.75 -13.63 -14.70
CA ASN A 65 20.40 -12.64 -13.86
C ASN A 65 20.91 -13.29 -12.56
N VAL A 66 20.08 -14.13 -11.93
CA VAL A 66 20.45 -14.88 -10.73
C VAL A 66 21.70 -15.73 -10.97
N ARG A 67 21.76 -16.47 -12.09
CA ARG A 67 22.93 -17.28 -12.46
C ARG A 67 24.20 -16.43 -12.68
N ASN A 68 24.08 -15.24 -13.24
CA ASN A 68 25.21 -14.34 -13.41
C ASN A 68 25.71 -13.80 -12.06
N TRP A 69 24.79 -13.40 -11.18
CA TRP A 69 25.15 -12.97 -9.82
C TRP A 69 25.76 -14.10 -8.99
N GLU A 70 25.30 -15.34 -9.16
CA GLU A 70 25.91 -16.51 -8.52
C GLU A 70 27.36 -16.73 -8.99
N LYS A 71 27.65 -16.54 -10.28
CA LYS A 71 29.02 -16.64 -10.82
C LYS A 71 29.92 -15.54 -10.24
N ILE A 72 29.49 -14.28 -10.32
CA ILE A 72 30.21 -13.13 -9.77
C ILE A 72 30.46 -13.34 -8.27
N ARG A 73 29.45 -13.83 -7.54
CA ARG A 73 29.59 -14.16 -6.11
C ARG A 73 30.61 -15.27 -5.88
N LYS A 74 30.60 -16.34 -6.68
CA LYS A 74 31.63 -17.40 -6.56
C LYS A 74 33.03 -16.83 -6.80
N GLU A 75 33.22 -16.02 -7.83
CA GLU A 75 34.52 -15.40 -8.14
C GLU A 75 35.01 -14.48 -7.00
N LEU A 76 34.14 -13.61 -6.47
CA LEU A 76 34.50 -12.67 -5.39
C LEU A 76 34.77 -13.34 -4.04
N PHE A 77 34.13 -14.46 -3.74
CA PHE A 77 34.20 -15.13 -2.43
C PHE A 77 35.01 -16.43 -2.45
N THR A 78 35.64 -16.78 -3.57
CA THR A 78 36.63 -17.88 -3.60
C THR A 78 37.97 -17.31 -3.13
N PRO A 79 38.51 -17.75 -1.97
CA PRO A 79 39.80 -17.28 -1.50
C PRO A 79 40.91 -17.79 -2.45
N GLY A 80 41.61 -16.88 -3.15
CA GLY A 80 42.77 -17.20 -3.99
C GLY A 80 42.79 -16.64 -5.42
N HIS A 81 41.79 -15.85 -5.85
CA HIS A 81 41.75 -15.21 -7.18
C HIS A 81 42.08 -13.70 -7.12
N HIS A 82 43.34 -13.38 -6.79
CA HIS A 82 44.00 -12.11 -7.14
C HIS A 82 45.11 -12.39 -8.15
#